data_AF-A0A2S8B274-F1
#
_entry.id   AF-A0A2S8B274-F1
#
_cell.length_a   1.000
_cell.length_b   1.000
_cell.length_c   1.000
_cell.angle_alpha   90.00
_cell.angle_beta   90.00
_cell.angle_gamma   90.00
#
_symmetry.space_group_name_H-M   'P 1'
#
loop_
_entity.id
_entity.type
_entity.pdbx_description
1 polymer ?
#
loop_
_entity_poly.entity_id
_entity_poly.type
_entity_poly.pdbx_seq_one_letter_code
_entity_poly.pdbx_strand_id
1 'polypeptide(L)' 'MGALKGILAIVGVAAVLVGGFWALQGLDIIHWPSSSFMLGNPTWTRNGTVLAVVGIVLIWFARRR' A
#
# COMPACT_ATOMS: atom_id res chain seq x y z
N MET A 1 -9.54 5.17 23.27
CA MET A 1 -9.86 4.24 22.15
C MET A 1 -9.99 4.94 20.79
N GLY A 2 -10.40 6.22 20.70
CA GLY A 2 -10.50 6.94 19.42
C GLY A 2 -9.16 7.22 18.72
N ALA A 3 -8.13 7.66 19.45
CA ALA A 3 -6.83 8.01 18.87
C ALA A 3 -6.13 6.82 18.19
N LEU A 4 -6.10 5.65 18.85
CA LEU A 4 -5.50 4.42 18.26
C LEU A 4 -6.24 4.01 16.97
N LYS A 5 -7.58 4.02 16.97
CA LYS A 5 -8.36 3.73 15.76
C LYS A 5 -8.07 4.74 14.64
N GLY A 6 -7.93 6.02 14.97
CA GLY A 6 -7.51 7.05 14.03
C GLY A 6 -6.14 6.80 13.42
N ILE A 7 -5.15 6.45 14.25
CA ILE A 7 -3.79 6.11 13.79
C ILE A 7 -3.81 4.89 12.87
N LEU A 8 -4.52 3.82 13.26
CA LEU A 8 -4.66 2.61 12.45
C LEU A 8 -5.29 2.91 11.08
N ALA A 9 -6.29 3.80 11.03
CA ALA A 9 -6.90 4.22 9.78
C ALA A 9 -5.92 4.99 8.89
N ILE A 10 -5.20 5.97 9.45
CA ILE A 10 -4.23 6.79 8.70
C ILE A 10 -3.09 5.92 8.15
N VAL A 11 -2.49 5.08 9.00
CA VAL A 11 -1.41 4.18 8.61
C VAL A 11 -1.90 3.17 7.57
N GLY A 12 -3.11 2.64 7.75
CA GLY A 12 -3.71 1.72 6.81
C GLY A 12 -3.94 2.35 5.43
N VAL A 13 -4.47 3.58 5.37
CA VAL A 13 -4.66 4.31 4.10
C VAL A 13 -3.31 4.57 3.43
N ALA A 14 -2.31 5.03 4.18
CA ALA A 14 -0.97 5.25 3.65
C ALA A 14 -0.37 3.94 3.07
N ALA A 15 -0.51 2.82 3.78
CA ALA A 15 -0.02 1.52 3.32
C ALA A 15 -0.73 1.05 2.03
N VAL A 16 -2.04 1.28 1.89
CA VAL A 16 -2.77 0.97 0.65
C VAL A 16 -2.25 1.80 -0.52
N LEU A 17 -2.07 3.11 -0.33
CA LEU A 17 -1.62 4.00 -1.39
C LEU A 17 -0.18 3.69 -1.82
N VAL A 18 0.73 3.54 -0.86
CA VAL A 18 2.15 3.23 -1.12
C VAL A 18 2.29 1.82 -1.71
N GLY A 19 1.61 0.83 -1.13
CA GLY A 19 1.63 -0.54 -1.61
C GLY A 19 1.03 -0.67 -3.02
N GLY A 20 -0.10 0.00 -3.27
CA GLY A 20 -0.71 0.05 -4.60
C GLY A 20 0.20 0.70 -5.62
N PHE A 21 0.84 1.81 -5.28
CA PHE A 21 1.81 2.47 -6.15
C PHE A 21 2.97 1.54 -6.51
N TRP A 22 3.58 0.86 -5.53
CA TRP A 22 4.65 -0.11 -5.79
C TRP A 22 4.21 -1.28 -6.63
N ALA A 23 3.00 -1.80 -6.37
CA ALA A 23 2.46 -2.92 -7.12
C ALA A 23 2.26 -2.55 -8.59
N LEU A 24 1.70 -1.36 -8.85
CA LEU A 24 1.47 -0.86 -10.19
C LEU A 24 2.77 -0.50 -10.94
N GLN A 25 3.83 -0.09 -10.24
CA GLN A 25 5.15 0.03 -10.86
C GLN A 25 5.73 -1.34 -11.24
N GLY A 26 5.66 -2.32 -10.35
CA GLY A 26 6.15 -3.68 -10.63
C GLY A 26 5.39 -4.38 -11.77
N LEU A 27 4.12 -4.02 -11.97
CA LEU A 27 3.29 -4.46 -13.10
C LEU A 27 3.54 -3.68 -14.40
N ASP A 28 4.44 -2.70 -14.39
CA ASP A 28 4.71 -1.83 -15.54
C ASP A 28 3.47 -1.05 -16.02
N ILE A 29 2.66 -0.55 -15.07
CA ILE A 29 1.47 0.26 -15.33
C ILE A 29 1.74 1.74 -15.01
N ILE A 30 2.34 2.00 -13.84
CA ILE A 30 2.74 3.36 -13.43
C ILE A 30 4.23 3.53 -13.68
N HIS A 31 4.60 4.48 -14.54
CA HIS A 31 5.99 4.69 -14.99
C HIS A 31 6.64 5.95 -14.42
N TRP A 32 6.22 6.40 -13.25
CA TRP A 32 6.72 7.63 -12.63
C TRP A 32 7.41 7.34 -11.30
N PRO A 33 8.64 7.83 -11.05
CA PRO A 33 9.53 8.45 -12.04
C PRO A 33 10.00 7.41 -13.07
N SER A 34 10.29 7.85 -14.30
CA SER A 34 10.68 6.95 -15.41
C SER A 34 12.00 6.23 -15.19
N SER A 35 12.85 6.77 -14.31
CA SER A 35 14.10 6.15 -13.87
C SER A 35 13.93 5.23 -12.64
N SER A 36 12.69 4.88 -12.28
CA SER A 36 12.43 4.01 -11.13
C SER A 36 12.96 2.61 -11.40
N PHE A 37 13.73 2.08 -10.45
CA PHE A 37 14.27 0.72 -10.48
C PHE A 37 13.20 -0.37 -10.25
N MET A 38 11.95 0.04 -10.01
CA MET A 38 10.84 -0.84 -9.70
C MET A 38 10.03 -1.23 -10.93
N LEU A 39 10.15 -0.47 -12.03
CA LEU A 39 9.38 -0.66 -13.26
C LEU A 39 9.59 -2.06 -13.83
N GLY A 40 8.49 -2.75 -14.13
CA GLY A 40 8.49 -4.10 -14.69
C GLY A 40 9.11 -5.20 -13.82
N ASN A 41 9.38 -4.93 -12.54
CA ASN A 41 9.99 -5.90 -11.63
C ASN A 41 8.95 -6.58 -10.71
N PRO A 42 8.70 -7.90 -10.86
CA PRO A 42 7.68 -8.63 -10.08
C PRO A 42 7.90 -8.62 -8.56
N THR A 43 9.12 -8.35 -8.10
CA THR A 43 9.42 -8.20 -6.67
C THR A 43 8.62 -7.05 -6.07
N TRP A 44 8.48 -5.95 -6.80
CA TRP A 44 7.72 -4.78 -6.37
C TRP A 44 6.21 -4.98 -6.49
N THR A 45 5.76 -5.78 -7.46
CA THR A 45 4.38 -6.29 -7.50
C THR A 45 4.04 -7.02 -6.20
N ARG A 46 4.84 -8.03 -5.82
CA ARG A 46 4.60 -8.83 -4.62
C ARG A 46 4.64 -7.98 -3.35
N ASN A 47 5.69 -7.18 -3.17
CA ASN A 47 5.88 -6.38 -1.97
C ASN A 47 4.78 -5.31 -1.84
N GLY A 48 4.43 -4.65 -2.94
CA GLY A 48 3.36 -3.66 -2.98
C GLY A 48 2.00 -4.27 -2.66
N THR A 49 1.66 -5.42 -3.24
CA THR A 49 0.41 -6.13 -2.95
C THR A 49 0.32 -6.53 -1.47
N VAL A 50 1.40 -7.09 -0.89
CA VAL A 50 1.43 -7.45 0.54
C VAL A 50 1.20 -6.21 1.41
N LEU A 51 1.90 -5.12 1.14
CA LEU A 51 1.75 -3.88 1.91
C LEU A 51 0.32 -3.31 1.79
N ALA A 52 -0.26 -3.33 0.59
CA ALA A 52 -1.63 -2.87 0.38
C ALA A 52 -2.64 -3.73 1.15
N VAL A 53 -2.49 -5.06 1.14
CA VAL A 53 -3.35 -5.98 1.90
C VAL A 53 -3.24 -5.72 3.41
N VAL A 54 -2.03 -5.52 3.94
CA VAL A 54 -1.84 -5.14 5.35
C VAL A 54 -2.57 -3.83 5.66
N GLY A 55 -2.46 -2.84 4.78
CA GLY A 55 -3.18 -1.57 4.91
C GLY A 55 -4.71 -1.74 4.98
N ILE A 56 -5.28 -2.58 4.11
CA ILE A 56 -6.72 -2.92 4.14
C ILE A 56 -7.12 -3.55 5.48
N VAL A 57 -6.30 -4.48 6.00
CA VAL A 57 -6.54 -5.13 7.29
C VAL A 57 -6.51 -4.11 8.44
N LEU A 58 -5.56 -3.18 8.43
CA LEU A 58 -5.49 -2.11 9.45
C LEU A 58 -6.73 -1.21 9.42
N ILE A 59 -7.18 -0.80 8.22
CA ILE A 59 -8.40 0.01 8.05
C ILE A 59 -9.62 -0.77 8.57
N TRP A 60 -9.70 -2.07 8.28
CA TRP A 60 -10.80 -2.91 8.74
C TRP A 60 -10.88 -2.97 10.26
N PHE A 61 -9.75 -3.17 10.95
CA PHE A 61 -9.70 -3.15 12.42
C PHE A 61 -10.02 -1.77 13.00
N ALA A 62 -9.56 -0.69 12.36
CA ALA A 62 -9.89 0.67 12.78
C ALA A 62 -11.40 0.96 12.72
N ARG A 63 -12.10 0.36 11.75
CA ARG A 63 -13.54 0.54 11.51
C ARG A 63 -14.43 -0.42 12.30
N ARG A 64 -13.87 -1.49 12.88
CA ARG A 64 -14.64 -2.42 13.71
C ARG A 64 -15.08 -1.67 14.98
N ARG A 65 -16.38 -1.67 15.26
CA ARG A 65 -16.97 -0.97 16.41
C ARG A 65 -16.43 -1.56 17.70
#